data_AF-A0A543BTD2-F1
#
_entry.id   AF-A0A543BTD2-F1
#
_cell.length_a   1.000
_cell.length_b   1.000
_cell.length_c   1.000
_cell.angle_alpha   90.00
_cell.angle_beta   90.00
_cell.angle_gamma   90.00
#
_symmetry.space_group_name_H-M   'P 1'
#
loop_
_entity.id
_entity.type
_entity.pdbx_description
1 polymer ?
#
loop_
_entity_poly.entity_id
_entity_poly.type
_entity_poly.pdbx_seq_one_letter_code
_entity_poly.pdbx_strand_id
1 'polypeptide(L)'
;MPGGRLTQQERQQIALGLADGLAYAEIARRLDRPTSTITREVMRNGGPTAYRADLAHRATERRTHRRREAAPRGPEAFPQPHGRDPEAVREYEELFTTVLMQAGTPKMMARVQACLYTTDTGSLTAAELVQRLQVSPASISKAITFLESQGLVRRERDERRRDRYVVDDDIWYEAMVASARSLAQVIEAARKGAGILGPGTPAAVRLENIARFVDFVSESMTRAAEQAREVLHTKAVATPGDTAEPSGPATG
;
A
#
# COMPACT_ATOMS: atom_id res chain seq x y z
N MET A 1 20.61 18.01 -27.85
CA MET A 1 20.34 16.68 -28.42
C MET A 1 18.87 16.34 -28.23
N PRO A 2 18.01 16.45 -29.25
CA PRO A 2 16.60 16.16 -29.04
C PRO A 2 16.47 14.62 -28.95
N GLY A 3 16.43 14.07 -27.74
CA GLY A 3 16.19 12.65 -27.43
C GLY A 3 14.70 12.32 -27.32
N GLY A 4 13.86 12.97 -28.16
CA GLY A 4 12.41 12.84 -28.13
C GLY A 4 11.89 11.68 -28.98
N ARG A 5 10.62 11.31 -28.78
CA ARG A 5 9.91 10.36 -29.65
C ARG A 5 9.76 10.98 -31.04
N LEU A 6 9.92 10.17 -32.09
CA LEU A 6 9.65 10.62 -33.46
C LEU A 6 8.20 11.08 -33.59
N THR A 7 8.02 12.27 -34.16
CA THR A 7 6.72 12.87 -34.49
C THR A 7 6.11 12.19 -35.72
N GLN A 8 4.82 12.47 -36.01
CA GLN A 8 4.18 11.96 -37.23
C GLN A 8 4.87 12.48 -38.49
N GLN A 9 5.24 13.76 -38.49
CA GLN A 9 5.91 14.40 -39.62
C GLN A 9 7.28 13.77 -39.89
N GLU A 10 8.07 13.49 -38.84
CA GLU A 10 9.35 12.79 -38.98
C GLU A 10 9.15 11.37 -39.53
N ARG A 11 8.11 10.65 -39.09
CA ARG A 11 7.77 9.33 -39.63
C ARG A 11 7.40 9.36 -41.11
N GLN A 12 6.72 10.42 -41.57
CA GLN A 12 6.38 10.61 -42.99
C GLN A 12 7.65 10.85 -43.83
N GLN A 13 8.58 11.66 -43.34
CA GLN A 13 9.86 11.88 -44.02
C GLN A 13 10.74 10.63 -44.07
N ILE A 14 10.68 9.76 -43.04
CA ILE A 14 11.31 8.43 -43.11
C ILE A 14 10.67 7.59 -44.23
N ALA A 15 9.34 7.58 -44.34
CA ALA A 15 8.66 6.79 -45.37
C ALA A 15 9.00 7.27 -46.79
N LEU A 16 9.07 8.59 -47.00
CA LEU A 16 9.50 9.18 -48.28
C LEU A 16 10.95 8.82 -48.60
N GLY A 17 11.87 8.98 -47.65
CA GLY A 17 13.27 8.63 -47.86
C GLY A 17 13.50 7.14 -48.17
N LEU A 18 12.68 6.25 -47.62
CA LEU A 18 12.72 4.82 -47.97
C LEU A 18 12.18 4.56 -49.38
N ALA A 19 11.12 5.26 -49.80
CA ALA A 19 10.57 5.14 -51.15
C ALA A 19 11.56 5.64 -52.20
N ASP A 20 12.35 6.66 -51.87
CA ASP A 20 13.42 7.21 -52.70
C ASP A 20 14.72 6.38 -52.64
N GLY A 21 14.72 5.24 -51.93
CA GLY A 21 15.88 4.34 -51.83
C GLY A 21 17.06 4.89 -51.02
N LEU A 22 16.83 5.91 -50.18
CA LEU A 22 17.90 6.51 -49.37
C LEU A 22 18.38 5.59 -48.26
N ALA A 23 19.68 5.63 -47.97
CA ALA A 23 20.27 4.94 -46.84
C ALA A 23 19.78 5.52 -45.50
N TYR A 24 19.69 4.70 -44.45
CA TYR A 24 19.19 5.15 -43.14
C TYR A 24 20.01 6.29 -42.52
N ALA A 25 21.32 6.33 -42.78
CA ALA A 25 22.20 7.41 -42.32
C ALA A 25 21.84 8.75 -42.97
N GLU A 26 21.43 8.74 -44.24
CA GLU A 26 21.01 9.92 -44.98
C GLU A 26 19.70 10.50 -44.43
N ILE A 27 18.72 9.62 -44.23
CA ILE A 27 17.42 9.98 -43.63
C ILE A 27 17.62 10.55 -42.23
N ALA A 28 18.49 9.92 -41.42
CA ALA A 28 18.80 10.36 -40.07
C ALA A 28 19.42 11.77 -40.03
N ARG A 29 20.35 12.05 -40.95
CA ARG A 29 21.01 13.36 -41.06
C ARG A 29 20.04 14.46 -41.49
N ARG A 30 19.09 14.18 -42.38
CA ARG A 30 18.04 15.14 -42.79
C ARG A 30 17.07 15.48 -41.66
N LEU A 31 16.85 14.55 -40.75
CA LEU A 31 15.95 14.71 -39.59
C LEU A 31 16.65 15.23 -38.33
N ASP A 32 17.96 15.46 -38.37
CA ASP A 32 18.79 15.72 -37.18
C ASP A 32 18.57 14.68 -36.06
N ARG A 33 18.55 13.39 -36.45
CA ARG A 33 18.37 12.25 -35.54
C ARG A 33 19.54 11.27 -35.64
N PRO A 34 19.83 10.49 -34.58
CA PRO A 34 20.77 9.39 -34.67
C PRO A 34 20.30 8.31 -35.66
N THR A 35 21.22 7.75 -36.47
CA THR A 35 20.91 6.66 -37.42
C THR A 35 20.25 5.46 -36.74
N SER A 36 20.68 5.13 -35.53
CA SER A 36 20.11 4.04 -34.73
C SER A 36 18.62 4.25 -34.40
N THR A 37 18.13 5.48 -34.34
CA THR A 37 16.71 5.80 -34.14
C THR A 37 15.89 5.45 -35.37
N ILE A 38 16.38 5.79 -36.56
CA ILE A 38 15.71 5.47 -37.83
C ILE A 38 15.70 3.97 -38.07
N THR A 39 16.84 3.29 -37.89
CA THR A 39 16.93 1.83 -38.06
C THR A 39 15.97 1.10 -37.12
N ARG A 40 15.93 1.46 -35.83
CA ARG A 40 15.01 0.84 -34.86
C ARG A 40 13.55 1.13 -35.18
N GLU A 41 13.22 2.35 -35.61
CA GLU A 41 11.84 2.69 -35.97
C GLU A 41 11.36 1.87 -37.18
N VAL A 42 12.18 1.79 -38.24
CA VAL A 42 11.83 1.07 -39.47
C VAL A 42 11.69 -0.42 -39.20
N MET A 43 12.67 -1.04 -38.52
CA MET A 43 12.64 -2.47 -38.22
C MET A 43 11.48 -2.85 -37.29
N ARG A 44 11.13 -1.97 -36.34
CA ARG A 44 10.03 -2.20 -35.40
C ARG A 44 8.64 -2.09 -36.05
N ASN A 45 8.52 -1.41 -37.18
CA ASN A 45 7.23 -1.15 -37.84
C ASN A 45 7.16 -1.77 -39.25
N GLY A 46 7.70 -2.98 -39.42
CA GLY A 46 7.52 -3.79 -40.63
C GLY A 46 8.74 -3.86 -41.56
N GLY A 47 9.84 -3.17 -41.24
CA GLY A 47 11.04 -3.18 -42.07
C GLY A 47 10.95 -2.25 -43.29
N PRO A 48 12.04 -2.07 -44.04
CA PRO A 48 12.15 -1.04 -45.09
C PRO A 48 11.11 -1.15 -46.19
N THR A 49 10.72 -2.37 -46.58
CA THR A 49 9.78 -2.62 -47.68
C THR A 49 8.31 -2.44 -47.28
N ALA A 50 7.98 -2.64 -46.01
CA ALA A 50 6.61 -2.56 -45.51
C ALA A 50 6.36 -1.37 -44.56
N TYR A 51 7.34 -0.47 -44.40
CA TYR A 51 7.21 0.68 -43.52
C TYR A 51 6.11 1.64 -44.00
N ARG A 52 5.23 2.03 -43.07
CA ARG A 52 4.14 2.98 -43.28
C ARG A 52 4.05 3.94 -42.09
N ALA A 53 4.19 5.24 -42.36
CA ALA A 53 4.26 6.27 -41.33
C ALA A 53 3.03 6.30 -40.40
N ASP A 54 1.83 6.20 -40.96
CA ASP A 54 0.59 6.25 -40.19
C ASP A 54 0.38 5.00 -39.32
N LEU A 55 0.76 3.82 -39.83
CA LEU A 55 0.73 2.58 -39.04
C LEU A 55 1.75 2.62 -37.91
N ALA A 56 2.96 3.13 -38.16
CA ALA A 56 4.00 3.28 -37.15
C ALA A 56 3.58 4.30 -36.05
N HIS A 57 2.90 5.38 -36.44
CA HIS A 57 2.35 6.36 -35.50
C HIS A 57 1.25 5.75 -34.64
N ARG A 58 0.22 5.14 -35.25
CA ARG A 58 -0.87 4.46 -34.53
C ARG A 58 -0.39 3.31 -33.67
N ALA A 59 0.61 2.53 -34.10
CA ALA A 59 1.19 1.46 -33.30
C ALA A 59 1.93 2.01 -32.07
N THR A 60 2.56 3.19 -32.21
CA THR A 60 3.21 3.88 -31.10
C THR A 60 2.19 4.45 -30.12
N GLU A 61 1.09 5.02 -30.61
CA GLU A 61 -0.04 5.49 -29.77
C GLU A 61 -0.76 4.34 -29.07
N ARG A 62 -1.05 3.24 -29.78
CA ARG A 62 -1.62 2.02 -29.18
C ARG A 62 -0.71 1.45 -28.09
N ARG A 63 0.62 1.52 -28.25
CA ARG A 63 1.57 1.10 -27.21
C ARG A 63 1.61 2.06 -26.02
N THR A 64 1.45 3.37 -26.22
CA THR A 64 1.32 4.30 -25.09
C THR A 64 -0.01 4.17 -24.38
N HIS A 65 -1.11 3.99 -25.12
CA HIS A 65 -2.43 3.74 -24.57
C HIS A 65 -2.47 2.40 -23.84
N ARG A 66 -1.94 1.31 -24.41
CA ARG A 66 -1.81 0.02 -23.72
C ARG A 66 -0.89 0.10 -22.51
N ARG A 67 0.14 0.95 -22.47
CA ARG A 67 0.96 1.15 -21.25
C ARG A 67 0.23 1.97 -20.18
N ARG A 68 -0.74 2.79 -20.58
CA ARG A 68 -1.61 3.58 -19.71
C ARG A 68 -2.82 2.77 -19.22
N GLU A 69 -3.28 1.80 -20.00
CA GLU A 69 -4.30 0.79 -19.66
C GLU A 69 -3.69 -0.44 -18.94
N ALA A 70 -2.41 -0.75 -19.16
CA ALA A 70 -1.66 -1.75 -18.39
C ALA A 70 -1.14 -1.19 -17.06
N ALA A 71 -1.99 -0.41 -16.41
CA ALA A 71 -1.99 -0.20 -14.98
C ALA A 71 -3.36 -0.66 -14.47
N PRO A 72 -3.40 -1.44 -13.39
CA PRO A 72 -2.82 -2.77 -13.21
C PRO A 72 -3.79 -3.86 -13.70
N ARG A 73 -3.31 -5.11 -13.84
CA ARG A 73 -4.20 -6.27 -13.92
C ARG A 73 -5.18 -6.18 -12.74
N GLY A 74 -6.48 -6.35 -13.02
CA GLY A 74 -7.50 -6.52 -11.99
C GLY A 74 -7.08 -7.62 -11.00
N PRO A 75 -7.69 -7.68 -9.80
CA PRO A 75 -7.21 -8.51 -8.71
C PRO A 75 -6.92 -9.91 -9.27
N GLU A 76 -5.65 -10.27 -9.35
CA GLU A 76 -5.28 -11.67 -9.20
C GLU A 76 -5.90 -12.00 -7.86
N ALA A 77 -7.05 -12.67 -7.90
CA ALA A 77 -7.76 -13.09 -6.71
C ALA A 77 -6.71 -13.91 -5.96
N PHE A 78 -6.13 -13.30 -4.93
CA PHE A 78 -5.32 -14.03 -3.98
C PHE A 78 -6.21 -15.21 -3.59
N PRO A 79 -5.75 -16.46 -3.78
CA PRO A 79 -6.60 -17.62 -3.59
C PRO A 79 -7.23 -17.49 -2.21
N GLN A 80 -8.55 -17.27 -2.18
CA GLN A 80 -9.26 -17.04 -0.94
C GLN A 80 -9.27 -18.38 -0.23
N PRO A 81 -8.50 -18.53 0.84
CA PRO A 81 -8.60 -19.71 1.66
C PRO A 81 -10.04 -19.72 2.21
N HIS A 82 -10.62 -20.90 2.38
CA HIS A 82 -11.95 -21.10 2.98
C HIS A 82 -13.18 -20.77 2.10
N GLY A 83 -13.03 -20.61 0.77
CA GLY A 83 -14.17 -20.64 -0.16
C GLY A 83 -15.16 -19.47 -0.04
N ARG A 84 -14.68 -18.32 0.44
CA ARG A 84 -15.48 -17.08 0.56
C ARG A 84 -15.79 -16.49 -0.81
N ASP A 85 -16.89 -15.75 -0.90
CA ASP A 85 -17.21 -14.97 -2.10
C ASP A 85 -16.27 -13.76 -2.21
N PRO A 86 -15.48 -13.63 -3.29
CA PRO A 86 -14.57 -12.51 -3.45
C PRO A 86 -15.21 -11.15 -3.52
N GLU A 87 -16.45 -11.06 -3.99
CA GLU A 87 -17.18 -9.81 -4.05
C GLU A 87 -17.62 -9.35 -2.66
N ALA A 88 -18.20 -10.26 -1.87
CA ALA A 88 -18.58 -9.98 -0.48
C ALA A 88 -17.40 -9.55 0.40
N VAL A 89 -16.21 -10.17 0.23
CA VAL A 89 -14.99 -9.75 0.96
C VAL A 89 -14.57 -8.34 0.58
N ARG A 90 -14.62 -8.00 -0.71
CA ARG A 90 -14.28 -6.65 -1.19
C ARG A 90 -15.25 -5.59 -0.66
N GLU A 91 -16.55 -5.87 -0.67
CA GLU A 91 -17.57 -4.98 -0.10
C GLU A 91 -17.36 -4.77 1.40
N TYR A 92 -17.03 -5.83 2.13
CA TYR A 92 -16.70 -5.73 3.55
C TYR A 92 -15.44 -4.88 3.80
N GLU A 93 -14.38 -5.06 3.00
CA GLU A 93 -13.17 -4.24 3.09
C GLU A 93 -13.45 -2.74 2.85
N GLU A 94 -14.33 -2.41 1.90
CA GLU A 94 -14.76 -1.03 1.62
C GLU A 94 -15.60 -0.45 2.76
N LEU A 95 -16.53 -1.23 3.31
CA LEU A 95 -17.31 -0.86 4.49
C LEU A 95 -16.39 -0.61 5.69
N PHE A 96 -15.49 -1.53 5.99
CA PHE A 96 -14.59 -1.44 7.12
C PHE A 96 -13.60 -0.28 6.97
N THR A 97 -13.09 -0.04 5.75
CA THR A 97 -12.31 1.17 5.43
C THR A 97 -13.09 2.45 5.76
N THR A 98 -14.38 2.49 5.43
CA THR A 98 -15.24 3.65 5.70
C THR A 98 -15.40 3.89 7.21
N VAL A 99 -15.58 2.83 7.99
CA VAL A 99 -15.65 2.92 9.47
C VAL A 99 -14.35 3.47 10.05
N LEU A 100 -13.19 2.96 9.61
CA LEU A 100 -11.89 3.43 10.06
C LEU A 100 -11.65 4.90 9.70
N MET A 101 -12.14 5.35 8.54
CA MET A 101 -12.10 6.76 8.15
C MET A 101 -12.96 7.64 9.06
N GLN A 102 -14.15 7.19 9.43
CA GLN A 102 -15.02 7.92 10.36
C GLN A 102 -14.40 8.01 11.77
N ALA A 103 -13.61 7.02 12.16
CA ALA A 103 -12.82 7.04 13.39
C ALA A 103 -11.59 7.97 13.34
N GLY A 104 -11.37 8.69 12.22
CA GLY A 104 -10.29 9.67 12.08
C GLY A 104 -9.05 9.17 11.34
N THR A 105 -9.04 7.92 10.87
CA THR A 105 -7.90 7.38 10.12
C THR A 105 -7.89 7.91 8.68
N PRO A 106 -6.77 8.46 8.18
CA PRO A 106 -6.71 8.93 6.79
C PRO A 106 -6.96 7.79 5.80
N LYS A 107 -7.66 8.09 4.69
CA LYS A 107 -8.14 7.09 3.72
C LYS A 107 -7.13 6.01 3.32
N MET A 108 -5.88 6.39 3.01
CA MET A 108 -4.88 5.41 2.59
C MET A 108 -4.45 4.47 3.73
N MET A 109 -4.35 5.00 4.95
CA MET A 109 -3.97 4.25 6.14
C MET A 109 -5.10 3.30 6.54
N ALA A 110 -6.36 3.76 6.43
CA ALA A 110 -7.55 2.94 6.65
C ALA A 110 -7.61 1.76 5.66
N ARG A 111 -7.28 2.00 4.37
CA ARG A 111 -7.20 0.92 3.37
C ARG A 111 -6.11 -0.10 3.68
N VAL A 112 -4.94 0.35 4.13
CA VAL A 112 -3.85 -0.54 4.54
C VAL A 112 -4.24 -1.35 5.78
N GLN A 113 -4.86 -0.71 6.77
CA GLN A 113 -5.33 -1.37 7.98
C GLN A 113 -6.41 -2.40 7.68
N ALA A 114 -7.43 -2.07 6.88
CA ALA A 114 -8.45 -3.01 6.46
C ALA A 114 -7.85 -4.25 5.77
N CYS A 115 -6.94 -4.05 4.81
CA CYS A 115 -6.26 -5.12 4.07
C CYS A 115 -5.39 -6.02 4.98
N LEU A 116 -4.75 -5.45 6.01
CA LEU A 116 -4.00 -6.23 6.99
C LEU A 116 -4.92 -6.99 7.95
N TYR A 117 -6.07 -6.43 8.32
CA TYR A 117 -6.99 -7.05 9.28
C TYR A 117 -7.81 -8.18 8.65
N THR A 118 -7.99 -8.15 7.32
CA THR A 118 -8.77 -9.16 6.58
C THR A 118 -7.90 -10.26 5.95
N THR A 119 -6.57 -10.20 6.08
CA THR A 119 -5.68 -11.22 5.50
C THR A 119 -5.57 -12.46 6.38
N ASP A 120 -5.82 -13.65 5.81
CA ASP A 120 -5.73 -14.91 6.56
C ASP A 120 -4.30 -15.25 7.02
N THR A 121 -3.28 -14.67 6.37
CA THR A 121 -1.88 -14.85 6.76
C THR A 121 -1.49 -14.08 8.02
N GLY A 122 -2.35 -13.18 8.52
CA GLY A 122 -2.04 -12.25 9.63
C GLY A 122 -0.92 -11.23 9.35
N SER A 123 -0.29 -11.32 8.18
CA SER A 123 0.82 -10.45 7.78
C SER A 123 0.93 -10.29 6.26
N LEU A 124 1.42 -9.13 5.83
CA LEU A 124 1.70 -8.82 4.42
C LEU A 124 3.02 -8.08 4.25
N THR A 125 3.68 -8.30 3.12
CA THR A 125 4.85 -7.53 2.68
C THR A 125 4.43 -6.23 2.00
N ALA A 126 5.36 -5.28 1.86
CA ALA A 126 5.11 -4.05 1.11
C ALA A 126 4.69 -4.33 -0.35
N ALA A 127 5.26 -5.36 -0.99
CA ALA A 127 4.93 -5.71 -2.37
C ALA A 127 3.50 -6.26 -2.49
N GLU A 128 3.07 -7.10 -1.54
CA GLU A 128 1.70 -7.62 -1.50
C GLU A 128 0.69 -6.51 -1.22
N LEU A 129 1.00 -5.56 -0.34
CA LEU A 129 0.16 -4.38 -0.11
C LEU A 129 0.03 -3.50 -1.35
N VAL A 130 1.14 -3.26 -2.08
CA VAL A 130 1.13 -2.55 -3.36
C VAL A 130 0.23 -3.25 -4.37
N GLN A 131 0.35 -4.58 -4.48
CA GLN A 131 -0.44 -5.38 -5.40
C GLN A 131 -1.92 -5.43 -5.01
N ARG A 132 -2.26 -5.63 -3.74
CA ARG A 132 -3.65 -5.69 -3.27
C ARG A 132 -4.37 -4.36 -3.40
N LEU A 133 -3.72 -3.28 -2.96
CA LEU A 133 -4.35 -1.97 -2.89
C LEU A 133 -4.23 -1.17 -4.19
N GLN A 134 -3.38 -1.63 -5.12
CA GLN A 134 -3.11 -0.99 -6.40
C GLN A 134 -2.65 0.47 -6.25
N VAL A 135 -1.69 0.66 -5.35
CA VAL A 135 -1.12 1.98 -5.01
C VAL A 135 0.39 1.96 -5.11
N SER A 136 1.02 3.14 -5.10
CA SER A 136 2.47 3.23 -5.22
C SER A 136 3.19 2.67 -3.97
N PRO A 137 4.41 2.13 -4.12
CA PRO A 137 5.25 1.76 -2.97
C PRO A 137 5.45 2.89 -1.97
N ALA A 138 5.60 4.13 -2.45
CA ALA A 138 5.75 5.31 -1.60
C ALA A 138 4.50 5.57 -0.73
N SER A 139 3.29 5.32 -1.28
CA SER A 139 2.04 5.42 -0.53
C SER A 139 1.98 4.37 0.59
N ILE A 140 2.41 3.14 0.31
CA ILE A 140 2.51 2.08 1.31
C ILE A 140 3.52 2.45 2.39
N SER A 141 4.72 2.89 2.03
CA SER A 141 5.74 3.32 3.00
C SER A 141 5.21 4.40 3.94
N LYS A 142 4.54 5.43 3.40
CA LYS A 142 3.95 6.50 4.23
C LYS A 142 2.84 5.99 5.15
N ALA A 143 1.98 5.10 4.65
CA ALA A 143 0.89 4.53 5.43
C ALA A 143 1.43 3.64 6.57
N ILE A 144 2.42 2.79 6.28
CA ILE A 144 3.07 1.94 7.27
C ILE A 144 3.76 2.78 8.35
N THR A 145 4.56 3.78 7.99
CA THR A 145 5.22 4.65 8.99
C THR A 145 4.20 5.33 9.91
N PHE A 146 3.05 5.76 9.36
CA PHE A 146 1.97 6.29 10.18
C PHE A 146 1.40 5.23 11.12
N LEU A 147 1.02 4.06 10.61
CA LEU A 147 0.41 3.00 11.41
C LEU A 147 1.35 2.44 12.48
N GLU A 148 2.65 2.28 12.17
CA GLU A 148 3.70 1.93 13.13
C GLU A 148 3.79 2.98 14.24
N SER A 149 3.74 4.29 13.91
CA SER A 149 3.77 5.36 14.92
C SER A 149 2.57 5.36 15.87
N GLN A 150 1.44 4.81 15.41
CA GLN A 150 0.21 4.66 16.20
C GLN A 150 0.13 3.31 16.93
N GLY A 151 1.14 2.43 16.79
CA GLY A 151 1.12 1.08 17.37
C GLY A 151 0.09 0.15 16.70
N LEU A 152 -0.36 0.45 15.48
CA LEU A 152 -1.40 -0.30 14.76
C LEU A 152 -0.85 -1.37 13.81
N VAL A 153 0.46 -1.36 13.58
CA VAL A 153 1.19 -2.35 12.77
C VAL A 153 2.57 -2.56 13.38
N ARG A 154 3.01 -3.82 13.45
CA ARG A 154 4.40 -4.17 13.76
C ARG A 154 5.15 -4.61 12.51
N ARG A 155 6.43 -4.28 12.43
CA ARG A 155 7.33 -4.75 11.37
C ARG A 155 8.22 -5.87 11.89
N GLU A 156 8.14 -7.00 11.22
CA GLU A 156 8.93 -8.19 11.50
C GLU A 156 9.78 -8.56 10.28
N ARG A 157 10.89 -9.25 10.52
CA ARG A 157 11.74 -9.77 9.43
C ARG A 157 11.50 -11.27 9.31
N ASP A 158 10.98 -11.67 8.17
CA ASP A 158 10.83 -13.08 7.80
C ASP A 158 12.21 -13.74 7.61
N GLU A 159 12.27 -15.08 7.56
CA GLU A 159 13.49 -15.90 7.39
C GLU A 159 14.32 -15.46 6.18
N ARG A 160 13.66 -14.92 5.16
CA ARG A 160 14.27 -14.38 3.93
C ARG A 160 14.73 -12.92 4.03
N ARG A 161 14.82 -12.36 5.25
CA ARG A 161 15.17 -10.96 5.56
C ARG A 161 14.28 -9.93 4.87
N ARG A 162 13.02 -10.26 4.59
CA ARG A 162 12.03 -9.34 4.04
C ARG A 162 11.17 -8.79 5.16
N ASP A 163 10.85 -7.51 5.08
CA ASP A 163 9.94 -6.89 6.03
C ASP A 163 8.50 -7.37 5.79
N ARG A 164 7.89 -7.89 6.85
CA ARG A 164 6.47 -8.21 6.97
C ARG A 164 5.82 -7.27 7.96
N TYR A 165 4.63 -6.82 7.61
CA TYR A 165 3.77 -6.01 8.45
C TYR A 165 2.72 -6.92 9.06
N VAL A 166 2.70 -6.97 10.39
CA VAL A 166 1.90 -7.91 11.18
C VAL A 166 0.88 -7.13 12.00
N VAL A 167 -0.30 -7.73 12.12
CA VAL A 167 -1.35 -7.33 13.06
C VAL A 167 -1.64 -8.56 13.90
N ASP A 168 -1.23 -8.55 15.16
CA ASP A 168 -1.39 -9.67 16.09
C ASP A 168 -2.32 -9.33 17.26
N ASP A 169 -2.54 -10.29 18.15
CA ASP A 169 -3.47 -10.13 19.29
C ASP A 169 -3.05 -9.01 20.25
N ASP A 170 -1.74 -8.73 20.35
CA ASP A 170 -1.18 -7.67 21.20
C ASP A 170 -1.26 -6.27 20.57
N ILE A 171 -1.66 -6.16 19.30
CA ILE A 171 -1.68 -4.87 18.58
C ILE A 171 -2.60 -3.85 19.24
N TRP A 172 -3.72 -4.30 19.83
CA TRP A 172 -4.65 -3.42 20.52
C TRP A 172 -4.07 -2.90 21.83
N TYR A 173 -3.27 -3.72 22.53
CA TYR A 173 -2.52 -3.28 23.69
C TYR A 173 -1.47 -2.24 23.29
N GLU A 174 -0.65 -2.53 22.27
CA GLU A 174 0.37 -1.59 21.78
C GLU A 174 -0.25 -0.26 21.31
N ALA A 175 -1.37 -0.30 20.59
CA ALA A 175 -2.10 0.88 20.14
C ALA A 175 -2.68 1.70 21.30
N MET A 176 -3.23 1.05 22.34
CA MET A 176 -3.70 1.75 23.54
C MET A 176 -2.54 2.42 24.29
N VAL A 177 -1.40 1.73 24.44
CA VAL A 177 -0.20 2.30 25.08
C VAL A 177 0.38 3.45 24.23
N ALA A 178 0.38 3.35 22.91
CA ALA A 178 0.79 4.44 22.02
C ALA A 178 -0.15 5.65 22.13
N SER A 179 -1.45 5.41 22.20
CA SER A 179 -2.47 6.46 22.40
C SER A 179 -2.30 7.18 23.73
N ALA A 180 -2.08 6.44 24.83
CA ALA A 180 -1.81 7.03 26.15
C ALA A 180 -0.56 7.92 26.14
N ARG A 181 0.52 7.49 25.47
CA ARG A 181 1.72 8.31 25.28
C ARG A 181 1.45 9.59 24.49
N SER A 182 0.60 9.54 23.47
CA SER A 182 0.20 10.74 22.72
C SER A 182 -0.63 11.70 23.57
N LEU A 183 -1.58 11.19 24.36
CA LEU A 183 -2.35 12.01 25.30
C LEU A 183 -1.47 12.66 26.37
N ALA A 184 -0.45 11.96 26.88
CA ALA A 184 0.53 12.54 27.80
C ALA A 184 1.24 13.78 27.21
N GLN A 185 1.58 13.75 25.92
CA GLN A 185 2.15 14.93 25.25
C GLN A 185 1.17 16.10 25.16
N VAL A 186 -0.12 15.82 24.92
CA VAL A 186 -1.19 16.84 24.92
C VAL A 186 -1.37 17.45 26.31
N ILE A 187 -1.35 16.63 27.37
CA ILE A 187 -1.46 17.07 28.76
C ILE A 187 -0.31 18.02 29.11
N GLU A 188 0.93 17.64 28.79
CA GLU A 188 2.11 18.47 29.03
C GLU A 188 2.05 19.80 28.25
N ALA A 189 1.64 19.76 26.99
CA ALA A 189 1.48 20.97 26.18
C ALA A 189 0.39 21.89 26.73
N ALA A 190 -0.74 21.35 27.19
CA ALA A 190 -1.83 22.12 27.79
C ALA A 190 -1.40 22.77 29.12
N ARG A 191 -0.70 22.03 29.99
CA ARG A 191 -0.15 22.57 31.26
C ARG A 191 0.85 23.70 31.01
N LYS A 192 1.76 23.53 30.04
CA LYS A 192 2.69 24.58 29.63
C LYS A 192 1.95 25.81 29.08
N GLY A 193 0.92 25.59 28.25
CA GLY A 193 0.09 26.67 27.70
C GLY A 193 -0.64 27.46 28.78
N ALA A 194 -1.18 26.79 29.80
CA ALA A 194 -1.84 27.44 30.93
C ALA A 194 -0.88 28.38 31.68
N GLY A 195 0.37 27.95 31.91
CA GLY A 195 1.40 28.79 32.52
C GLY A 195 1.76 30.04 31.69
N ILE A 196 1.84 29.89 30.36
CA ILE A 196 2.15 31.01 29.45
C ILE A 196 1.01 32.03 29.38
N LEU A 197 -0.24 31.56 29.35
CA LEU A 197 -1.43 32.41 29.19
C LEU A 197 -1.81 33.15 30.48
N GLY A 198 -1.07 32.95 31.56
CA GLY A 198 -1.32 33.57 32.86
C GLY A 198 -2.28 32.74 33.71
N PRO A 199 -1.89 32.35 34.94
CA PRO A 199 -2.75 31.62 35.87
C PRO A 199 -4.06 32.37 36.13
N GLY A 200 -5.17 31.62 36.21
CA GLY A 200 -6.50 32.18 36.50
C GLY A 200 -7.19 32.90 35.33
N THR A 201 -6.54 33.05 34.17
CA THR A 201 -7.24 33.53 32.97
C THR A 201 -8.23 32.49 32.46
N PRO A 202 -9.32 32.89 31.77
CA PRO A 202 -10.28 31.94 31.21
C PRO A 202 -9.65 30.93 30.24
N ALA A 203 -8.57 31.30 29.55
CA ALA A 203 -7.85 30.41 28.65
C ALA A 203 -7.00 29.39 29.41
N ALA A 204 -6.27 29.80 30.45
CA ALA A 204 -5.53 28.90 31.32
C ALA A 204 -6.46 27.88 32.00
N VAL A 205 -7.60 28.35 32.55
CA VAL A 205 -8.61 27.48 33.18
C VAL A 205 -9.14 26.42 32.19
N ARG A 206 -9.39 26.78 30.93
CA ARG A 206 -9.80 25.79 29.91
C ARG A 206 -8.72 24.74 29.66
N LEU A 207 -7.45 25.16 29.49
CA LEU A 207 -6.34 24.23 29.26
C LEU A 207 -6.09 23.32 30.46
N GLU A 208 -6.20 23.85 31.69
CA GLU A 208 -6.11 23.05 32.92
C GLU A 208 -7.24 22.03 33.03
N ASN A 209 -8.48 22.41 32.66
CA ASN A 209 -9.61 21.49 32.63
C ASN A 209 -9.43 20.38 31.59
N ILE A 210 -8.93 20.72 30.39
CA ILE A 210 -8.60 19.74 29.35
C ILE A 210 -7.52 18.79 29.87
N ALA A 211 -6.42 19.32 30.40
CA ALA A 211 -5.33 18.51 30.94
C ALA A 211 -5.84 17.55 32.02
N ARG A 212 -6.64 18.03 32.98
CA ARG A 212 -7.19 17.21 34.08
C ARG A 212 -8.07 16.07 33.56
N PHE A 213 -8.97 16.36 32.62
CA PHE A 213 -9.86 15.34 32.06
C PHE A 213 -9.09 14.30 31.25
N VAL A 214 -8.19 14.75 30.37
CA VAL A 214 -7.41 13.86 29.50
C VAL A 214 -6.44 12.98 30.33
N ASP A 215 -5.88 13.50 31.42
CA ASP A 215 -5.01 12.76 32.35
C ASP A 215 -5.76 11.57 32.96
N PHE A 216 -6.96 11.82 33.49
CA PHE A 216 -7.82 10.78 34.05
C PHE A 216 -8.18 9.69 33.02
N VAL A 217 -8.50 10.09 31.78
CA VAL A 217 -8.84 9.15 30.70
C VAL A 217 -7.60 8.34 30.29
N SER A 218 -6.45 8.99 30.11
CA SER A 218 -5.20 8.34 29.71
C SER A 218 -4.74 7.29 30.73
N GLU A 219 -4.78 7.61 32.02
CA GLU A 219 -4.49 6.64 33.07
C GLU A 219 -5.47 5.46 33.07
N SER A 220 -6.77 5.74 32.86
CA SER A 220 -7.80 4.71 32.82
C SER A 220 -7.64 3.77 31.62
N MET A 221 -7.29 4.33 30.45
CA MET A 221 -6.95 3.54 29.25
C MET A 221 -5.73 2.66 29.48
N THR A 222 -4.69 3.18 30.15
CA THR A 222 -3.46 2.42 30.45
C THR A 222 -3.76 1.24 31.37
N ARG A 223 -4.50 1.48 32.47
CA ARG A 223 -4.92 0.41 33.39
C ARG A 223 -5.78 -0.65 32.69
N ALA A 224 -6.74 -0.23 31.86
CA ALA A 224 -7.58 -1.15 31.11
C ALA A 224 -6.79 -2.00 30.11
N ALA A 225 -5.79 -1.41 29.45
CA ALA A 225 -4.91 -2.13 28.53
C ALA A 225 -4.08 -3.19 29.28
N GLU A 226 -3.50 -2.85 30.44
CA GLU A 226 -2.76 -3.80 31.28
C GLU A 226 -3.63 -4.99 31.72
N GLN A 227 -4.88 -4.74 32.14
CA GLN A 227 -5.83 -5.79 32.51
C GLN A 227 -6.23 -6.67 31.31
N ALA A 228 -6.48 -6.07 30.15
CA ALA A 228 -6.84 -6.81 28.94
C ALA A 228 -5.71 -7.73 28.46
N ARG A 229 -4.45 -7.30 28.65
CA ARG A 229 -3.27 -8.11 28.33
C ARG A 229 -3.22 -9.40 29.15
N GLU A 230 -3.58 -9.35 30.43
CA GLU A 230 -3.68 -10.57 31.27
C GLU A 230 -4.75 -11.54 30.75
N VAL A 231 -5.87 -11.02 30.24
CA VAL A 231 -6.96 -11.84 29.67
C VAL A 231 -6.55 -12.50 28.34
N LEU A 232 -5.89 -11.74 27.44
CA LEU A 232 -5.44 -12.24 26.14
C LEU A 232 -4.37 -13.34 26.29
N HIS A 233 -3.44 -13.20 27.23
CA HIS A 233 -2.40 -14.21 27.46
C HIS A 233 -2.83 -15.40 28.34
N THR A 234 -3.97 -15.32 29.03
CA THR A 234 -4.49 -16.45 29.85
C THR A 234 -5.17 -17.54 29.01
N LYS A 235 -5.52 -17.26 27.75
CA LYS A 235 -6.25 -18.22 26.89
C LYS A 235 -5.42 -18.72 25.69
N ALA A 236 -4.29 -19.34 25.99
CA ALA A 236 -3.56 -20.19 25.06
C ALA A 236 -3.01 -21.44 25.77
N VAL A 237 -3.87 -22.20 26.46
CA VAL A 237 -3.58 -23.60 26.79
C VAL A 237 -4.26 -24.44 25.72
N ALA A 238 -3.43 -24.99 24.82
CA ALA A 238 -3.83 -25.96 23.82
C ALA A 238 -4.52 -27.15 24.49
N THR A 239 -5.67 -27.57 23.93
CA THR A 239 -6.25 -28.87 24.21
C THR A 239 -5.28 -29.96 23.72
N PRO A 240 -4.75 -30.85 24.57
CA PRO A 240 -4.07 -32.04 24.09
C PRO A 240 -5.11 -32.89 23.37
N GLY A 241 -4.89 -33.13 22.08
CA GLY A 241 -5.69 -34.06 21.31
C GLY A 241 -5.57 -35.46 21.90
N ASP A 242 -6.60 -35.85 22.65
CA ASP A 242 -6.84 -37.25 22.99
C ASP A 242 -8.01 -37.71 22.13
N THR A 243 -7.70 -38.53 21.13
CA THR A 243 -8.65 -39.52 20.59
C THR A 243 -7.88 -40.55 19.77
N ALA A 244 -7.48 -41.60 20.50
CA ALA A 244 -7.72 -43.01 20.18
C ALA A 244 -7.20 -43.57 18.84
N GLU A 245 -6.15 -44.40 18.96
CA GLU A 245 -5.83 -45.48 18.04
C GLU A 245 -7.05 -46.42 17.84
N PRO A 246 -7.38 -46.85 16.61
CA PRO A 246 -8.32 -47.94 16.42
C PRO A 246 -7.62 -49.28 16.64
N SER A 247 -8.04 -49.99 17.69
CA SER A 247 -7.67 -51.37 17.96
C SER A 247 -8.05 -52.27 16.76
N GLY A 248 -7.08 -53.03 16.25
CA GLY A 248 -7.28 -53.97 15.15
C GLY A 248 -8.16 -55.18 15.52
N PRO A 249 -8.73 -55.90 14.54
CA PRO A 249 -9.56 -57.06 14.80
C PRO A 249 -8.71 -58.30 15.10
N ALA A 250 -8.98 -58.95 16.23
CA ALA A 250 -8.46 -60.29 16.52
C ALA A 250 -9.12 -61.31 15.58
N THR A 251 -8.30 -62.02 14.83
CA THR A 251 -8.67 -63.22 14.07
C THR A 251 -7.70 -64.32 14.53
N GLY A 252 -8.22 -65.45 15.02
CA GLY A 252 -7.43 -66.64 15.39
C GLY A 252 -7.73 -67.17 16.77
#